data_AF-A0A7X5BC60-F1
#
_entry.id   AF-A0A7X5BC60-F1
#
_cell.length_a   1.000
_cell.length_b   1.000
_cell.length_c   1.000
_cell.angle_alpha   90.00
_cell.angle_beta   90.00
_cell.angle_gamma   90.00
#
_symmetry.space_group_name_H-M   'P 1'
#
loop_
_entity.id
_entity.type
_entity.pdbx_description
1 polymer ?
#
loop_
_entity_poly.entity_id
_entity_poly.type
_entity_poly.pdbx_seq_one_letter_code
_entity_poly.pdbx_strand_id
1 'polypeptide(L)'
;MRFVLTETQRLCALELFEKAVSKSLEDRDYYQATEETLLRGSTIALREWLSCFGDYLAPPRSEFPPYPYKDAVNGIDSALHIIKFDAVVPNALQEHIDFVKLMKS
;
A
#
# COMPACT_ATOMS: atom_id res chain seq x y z
N MET A 1 5.96 1.29 6.85
CA MET A 1 4.66 1.35 6.16
C MET A 1 3.64 2.20 6.90
N ARG A 2 3.11 1.75 8.06
CA ARG A 2 2.13 2.50 8.88
C ARG A 2 2.47 3.98 9.03
N PHE A 3 3.70 4.27 9.48
CA PHE A 3 4.22 5.63 9.61
C PHE A 3 4.05 6.47 8.33
N VAL A 4 4.54 5.99 7.19
CA VAL A 4 4.45 6.71 5.91
C VAL A 4 2.99 6.98 5.51
N LEU A 5 2.11 5.98 5.65
CA LEU A 5 0.69 6.14 5.33
C LEU A 5 -0.01 7.15 6.24
N THR A 6 0.35 7.19 7.52
CA THR A 6 -0.14 8.19 8.48
C THR A 6 0.37 9.59 8.13
N GLU A 7 1.69 9.75 7.95
CA GLU A 7 2.32 11.05 7.69
C GLU A 7 1.88 11.67 6.35
N THR A 8 1.60 10.83 5.35
CA THR A 8 1.06 11.26 4.05
C THR A 8 -0.47 11.35 4.03
N GLN A 9 -1.13 11.10 5.17
CA GLN A 9 -2.59 11.08 5.36
C GLN A 9 -3.34 10.22 4.33
N ARG A 10 -2.81 9.03 4.03
CA ARG A 10 -3.45 8.04 3.13
C ARG A 10 -4.35 7.11 3.95
N LEU A 11 -5.40 7.65 4.56
CA LEU A 11 -6.19 6.94 5.57
C LEU A 11 -6.87 5.65 5.05
N CYS A 12 -7.43 5.67 3.84
CA CYS A 12 -8.01 4.45 3.24
C CYS A 12 -6.96 3.37 2.96
N ALA A 13 -5.74 3.79 2.59
CA ALA A 13 -4.61 2.88 2.41
C ALA A 13 -4.14 2.30 3.74
N LEU A 14 -4.11 3.11 4.80
CA LEU A 14 -3.81 2.66 6.16
C LEU A 14 -4.84 1.62 6.62
N GLU A 15 -6.13 1.90 6.46
CA GLU A 15 -7.20 0.96 6.85
C GLU A 15 -7.08 -0.39 6.12
N LEU A 16 -6.86 -0.37 4.80
CA LEU A 16 -6.65 -1.59 4.01
C LEU A 16 -5.38 -2.33 4.45
N PHE A 17 -4.29 -1.61 4.73
CA PHE A 17 -3.06 -2.21 5.22
C PHE A 17 -3.23 -2.86 6.59
N GLU A 18 -3.97 -2.25 7.52
CA GLU A 18 -4.27 -2.85 8.82
C GLU A 18 -5.13 -4.12 8.71
N LYS A 19 -6.09 -4.14 7.77
CA LYS A 19 -6.85 -5.37 7.46
C LYS A 19 -5.94 -6.49 6.95
N ALA A 20 -5.02 -6.16 6.04
CA ALA A 20 -4.05 -7.11 5.53
C ALA A 20 -3.10 -7.64 6.61
N VAL A 21 -2.63 -6.78 7.51
CA VAL A 21 -1.81 -7.19 8.66
C VAL A 21 -2.61 -8.05 9.65
N SER A 22 -3.86 -7.71 9.92
CA SER A 22 -4.71 -8.51 10.81
C SER A 22 -4.91 -9.91 10.23
N LYS A 23 -5.19 -10.01 8.92
CA LYS A 23 -5.29 -11.31 8.23
C LYS A 23 -3.99 -12.11 8.27
N SER A 24 -2.82 -11.47 8.12
CA SER A 24 -1.55 -12.19 8.19
C SER A 24 -1.22 -12.73 9.58
N LEU A 25 -1.86 -12.22 10.64
CA LEU A 25 -1.73 -12.80 11.97
C LEU A 25 -2.63 -14.04 12.17
N GLU A 26 -3.71 -14.16 11.40
CA GLU A 26 -4.71 -15.23 11.51
C GLU A 26 -4.46 -16.37 10.51
N ASP A 27 -3.84 -16.09 9.38
CA ASP A 27 -3.68 -17.00 8.24
C ASP A 27 -2.19 -17.18 7.91
N ARG A 28 -1.68 -18.40 8.16
CA ARG A 28 -0.27 -18.74 7.96
C ARG A 28 0.13 -18.69 6.48
N ASP A 29 -0.72 -19.10 5.56
CA ASP A 29 -0.40 -19.11 4.13
C ASP A 29 -0.32 -17.67 3.62
N TYR A 30 -1.26 -16.83 4.08
CA TYR A 30 -1.23 -15.39 3.81
C TYR A 30 -0.01 -14.70 4.46
N TYR A 31 0.39 -15.11 5.67
CA TYR A 31 1.60 -14.62 6.33
C TYR A 31 2.86 -14.92 5.51
N GLN A 32 3.00 -16.15 5.00
CA GLN A 32 4.14 -16.54 4.18
C GLN A 32 4.25 -15.68 2.92
N ALA A 33 3.12 -15.42 2.25
CA ALA A 33 3.08 -14.52 1.10
C ALA A 33 3.42 -13.06 1.47
N THR A 34 3.08 -12.62 2.69
CA THR A 34 3.25 -11.22 3.12
C THR A 34 4.73 -10.78 3.07
N GLU A 35 5.64 -11.59 3.60
CA GLU A 35 7.07 -11.23 3.61
C GLU A 35 7.62 -11.13 2.18
N GLU A 36 7.31 -12.13 1.34
CA GLU A 36 7.75 -12.15 -0.06
C GLU A 36 7.22 -10.94 -0.83
N THR A 37 5.91 -10.66 -0.72
CA THR A 37 5.28 -9.52 -1.40
C THR A 37 5.85 -8.19 -0.94
N LEU A 38 5.98 -7.96 0.37
CA LEU A 38 6.43 -6.65 0.87
C LEU A 38 7.92 -6.41 0.60
N LEU A 39 8.77 -7.43 0.76
CA LEU A 39 10.21 -7.25 0.58
C LEU A 39 10.61 -7.31 -0.89
N ARG A 40 10.07 -8.25 -1.66
CA ARG A 40 10.56 -8.60 -3.01
C ARG A 40 9.51 -8.50 -4.11
N GLY A 41 8.24 -8.38 -3.74
CA GLY A 41 7.13 -8.32 -4.67
C GLY A 41 7.14 -7.07 -5.56
N SER A 42 6.54 -7.25 -6.73
CA SER A 42 6.20 -6.18 -7.69
C SER A 42 4.85 -5.52 -7.34
N THR A 43 4.49 -4.46 -8.05
CA THR A 43 3.15 -3.87 -7.98
C THR A 43 2.05 -4.88 -8.28
N ILE A 44 2.29 -5.85 -9.16
CA ILE A 44 1.32 -6.92 -9.47
C ILE A 44 1.18 -7.86 -8.27
N ALA A 45 2.30 -8.31 -7.69
CA ALA A 45 2.30 -9.18 -6.52
C ALA A 45 1.62 -8.51 -5.31
N LEU A 46 1.79 -7.19 -5.14
CA LEU A 46 1.09 -6.42 -4.11
C LEU A 46 -0.44 -6.41 -4.34
N ARG A 47 -0.88 -6.25 -5.59
CA ARG A 47 -2.31 -6.29 -5.93
C ARG A 47 -2.90 -7.67 -5.66
N GLU A 48 -2.22 -8.72 -6.10
CA GLU A 48 -2.62 -10.12 -5.87
C GLU A 48 -2.73 -10.46 -4.38
N TRP A 49 -1.75 -10.03 -3.58
CA TRP A 49 -1.79 -10.20 -2.12
C TRP A 49 -3.00 -9.51 -1.49
N LEU A 50 -3.30 -8.27 -1.92
CA LEU A 50 -4.46 -7.54 -1.45
C LEU A 50 -5.78 -8.09 -2.02
N SER A 51 -5.77 -8.90 -3.08
CA SER A 51 -7.00 -9.33 -3.77
C SER A 51 -7.97 -10.15 -2.93
N CYS A 52 -7.57 -10.58 -1.73
CA CYS A 52 -8.50 -11.14 -0.74
C CYS A 52 -9.54 -10.12 -0.22
N PHE A 53 -9.32 -8.81 -0.39
CA PHE A 53 -10.22 -7.73 0.05
C PHE A 53 -10.98 -7.04 -1.11
N GLY A 54 -10.71 -7.43 -2.35
CA GLY A 54 -11.30 -6.80 -3.53
C GLY A 54 -10.57 -7.24 -4.79
N ASP A 55 -11.10 -6.90 -5.97
CA ASP A 55 -10.58 -7.50 -7.20
C ASP A 55 -9.17 -6.99 -7.60
N TYR A 56 -8.71 -5.79 -7.26
CA TYR A 56 -7.46 -5.06 -7.69
C TYR A 56 -6.75 -5.25 -9.05
N LEU A 57 -7.01 -6.29 -9.83
CA LEU A 57 -6.44 -6.58 -11.14
C LEU A 57 -7.42 -6.25 -12.28
N ALA A 58 -8.72 -6.21 -12.01
CA ALA A 58 -9.72 -5.85 -13.01
C ALA A 58 -9.49 -4.45 -13.60
N PRO A 59 -9.91 -4.25 -14.87
CA PRO A 59 -9.90 -2.95 -15.48
C PRO A 59 -10.80 -1.96 -14.70
N PRO A 60 -10.52 -0.65 -14.80
CA PRO A 60 -11.43 0.37 -14.29
C PRO A 60 -12.85 0.16 -14.79
N ARG A 61 -13.84 0.26 -13.89
CA ARG A 61 -15.25 0.19 -14.23
C ARG A 61 -15.84 1.59 -14.24
N SER A 62 -16.68 1.89 -15.23
CA SER A 62 -17.41 3.16 -15.34
C SER A 62 -18.66 3.23 -14.47
N GLU A 63 -19.11 2.09 -13.94
CA GLU A 63 -20.33 1.95 -13.16
C GLU A 63 -20.07 2.18 -11.67
N PHE A 64 -21.05 2.77 -10.97
CA PHE A 64 -21.03 2.99 -9.54
C PHE A 64 -21.37 1.68 -8.78
N PRO A 65 -20.73 1.36 -7.63
CA PRO A 65 -19.70 2.15 -6.97
C PRO A 65 -18.37 2.11 -7.73
N PRO A 66 -17.65 3.25 -7.80
CA PRO A 66 -16.32 3.25 -8.39
C PRO A 66 -15.47 2.21 -7.67
N TYR A 67 -14.64 1.51 -8.44
CA TYR A 67 -13.87 0.37 -8.01
C TYR A 67 -13.21 0.62 -6.64
N PRO A 68 -13.78 0.10 -5.55
CA PRO A 68 -13.46 0.63 -4.25
C PRO A 68 -12.05 0.19 -3.90
N TYR A 69 -11.28 1.12 -3.34
CA TYR A 69 -9.93 0.89 -2.83
C TYR A 69 -8.77 0.84 -3.86
N LYS A 70 -8.96 1.15 -5.15
CA LYS A 70 -7.80 1.28 -6.06
C LYS A 70 -6.82 2.37 -5.59
N ASP A 71 -7.35 3.49 -5.10
CA ASP A 71 -6.54 4.58 -4.54
C ASP A 71 -5.85 4.17 -3.23
N ALA A 72 -6.48 3.30 -2.45
CA ALA A 72 -5.87 2.74 -1.24
C ALA A 72 -4.70 1.81 -1.62
N VAL A 73 -4.89 0.90 -2.58
CA VAL A 73 -3.81 0.03 -3.10
C VAL A 73 -2.68 0.85 -3.71
N ASN A 74 -2.99 1.86 -4.52
CA ASN A 74 -1.98 2.76 -5.08
C ASN A 74 -1.22 3.52 -3.98
N GLY A 75 -1.91 3.89 -2.89
CA GLY A 75 -1.30 4.50 -1.71
C GLY A 75 -0.33 3.55 -0.99
N ILE A 76 -0.70 2.29 -0.81
CA ILE A 76 0.18 1.26 -0.24
C ILE A 76 1.39 1.01 -1.15
N ASP A 77 1.17 0.88 -2.47
CA ASP A 77 2.23 0.66 -3.46
C ASP A 77 3.23 1.81 -3.47
N SER A 78 2.74 3.06 -3.46
CA SER A 78 3.57 4.26 -3.41
C SER A 78 4.36 4.35 -2.10
N ALA A 79 3.73 4.03 -0.96
CA ALA A 79 4.41 3.99 0.33
C ALA A 79 5.45 2.86 0.40
N LEU A 80 5.19 1.71 -0.24
CA LEU A 80 6.16 0.62 -0.34
C LEU A 80 7.36 1.03 -1.19
N HIS A 81 7.08 1.65 -2.33
CA HIS A 81 8.09 2.14 -3.25
C HIS A 81 9.02 3.14 -2.56
N ILE A 82 8.49 4.14 -1.84
CA ILE A 82 9.35 5.14 -1.19
C ILE A 82 10.20 4.55 -0.06
N ILE A 83 9.66 3.57 0.69
CA ILE A 83 10.43 2.86 1.73
C ILE A 83 11.58 2.07 1.09
N LYS A 84 11.32 1.36 -0.01
CA LYS A 84 12.35 0.62 -0.75
C LYS A 84 13.37 1.57 -1.38
N PHE A 85 12.92 2.72 -1.86
CA PHE A 85 13.78 3.72 -2.48
C PHE A 85 14.71 4.40 -1.48
N ASP A 86 14.27 4.65 -0.26
CA ASP A 86 15.09 5.21 0.83
C ASP A 86 16.31 4.34 1.17
N ALA A 87 16.21 3.03 0.97
CA ALA A 87 17.35 2.11 1.14
C ALA A 87 18.45 2.30 0.08
N VAL A 88 18.12 2.90 -1.08
CA VAL A 88 19.05 3.19 -2.18
C VAL A 88 19.46 4.67 -2.18
N VAL A 89 18.55 5.55 -1.81
CA VAL A 89 18.74 7.01 -1.75
C VAL A 89 18.36 7.47 -0.34
N PRO A 90 19.33 7.56 0.58
CA PRO A 90 19.06 7.94 1.96
C PRO A 90 18.34 9.29 2.07
N ASN A 91 17.36 9.37 2.97
CA ASN A 91 16.49 10.52 3.24
C ASN A 91 15.35 10.75 2.22
N ALA A 92 15.26 9.98 1.14
CA ALA A 92 14.19 10.12 0.17
C ALA A 92 12.79 9.93 0.80
N LEU A 93 12.67 9.10 1.84
CA LEU A 93 11.41 8.93 2.56
C LEU A 93 10.99 10.20 3.30
N GLN A 94 11.92 10.87 3.97
CA GLN A 94 11.63 12.09 4.71
C GLN A 94 11.30 13.24 3.75
N GLU A 95 12.07 13.40 2.68
CA GLU A 95 11.81 14.39 1.63
C GLU A 95 10.42 14.21 1.01
N HIS A 96 10.01 12.96 0.75
CA HIS A 96 8.66 12.67 0.26
C HIS A 96 7.56 13.08 1.24
N ILE A 97 7.75 12.77 2.53
CA ILE A 97 6.79 13.15 3.57
C ILE A 97 6.67 14.68 3.66
N ASP A 98 7.80 15.38 3.69
CA ASP A 98 7.83 16.84 3.82
C ASP A 98 7.18 17.51 2.60
N PHE A 99 7.47 17.00 1.39
CA PHE A 99 6.83 17.44 0.16
C PHE A 99 5.30 17.24 0.21
N VAL A 100 4.83 16.06 0.60
CA VAL A 100 3.39 15.78 0.69
C VAL A 100 2.70 16.69 1.71
N LYS A 101 3.35 16.96 2.86
CA LYS A 101 2.83 17.88 3.87
C LYS A 101 2.75 19.32 3.36
N LEU A 102 3.79 19.80 2.68
CA LEU A 102 3.82 21.11 2.06
C LEU A 102 2.71 21.30 1.02
N MET A 103 2.43 20.28 0.21
CA MET A 103 1.37 20.35 -0.81
C MET A 103 -0.06 20.35 -0.25
N LYS A 104 -0.21 20.07 1.06
CA LYS A 104 -1.50 19.98 1.75
C LYS A 104 -1.75 21.13 2.72
N SER A 105 -0.75 21.97 2.99
CA SER A 105 -0.88 23.22 3.76
C SER A 105 -1.43 24.35 2.92
#